data_AF-A0A921I0T6-F1
#
_entry.id   AF-A0A921I0T6-F1
#
_cell.length_a   1.000
_cell.length_b   1.000
_cell.length_c   1.000
_cell.angle_alpha   90.00
_cell.angle_beta   90.00
_cell.angle_gamma   90.00
#
_symmetry.space_group_name_H-M   'P 1'
#
loop_
_entity.id
_entity.type
_entity.pdbx_description
1 polymer ?
#
loop_
_entity_poly.entity_id
_entity_poly.type
_entity_poly.pdbx_seq_one_letter_code
_entity_poly.pdbx_strand_id
1 'polypeptide(L)'
;SAMDVLALYILEALPAANVSYMTISSTLYSGYVNNAGPVLRLLVELVISFLVMYVFFVVGYLISICFYRSPKPGKIGIAVGLPLLVVGGMPVLMVAFPEVFARLMSFFLFIMGYSDTSRGNPFIGMVTLTVLSLVISGLSYRAVKGAQI
;
A
#
# COMPACT_ATOMS: atom_id res chain seq x y z
N SER A 1 -9.90 -8.85 6.41
CA SER A 1 -9.63 -10.20 5.88
C SER A 1 -10.14 -10.29 4.45
N ALA A 2 -9.58 -11.15 3.58
CA ALA A 2 -10.13 -11.39 2.24
C ALA A 2 -11.59 -11.90 2.29
N MET A 3 -11.95 -12.58 3.39
CA MET A 3 -13.32 -13.01 3.69
C MET A 3 -14.26 -11.83 3.99
N ASP A 4 -13.76 -10.74 4.58
CA ASP A 4 -14.59 -9.55 4.84
C ASP A 4 -14.92 -8.84 3.53
N VAL A 5 -13.94 -8.75 2.61
CA VAL A 5 -14.14 -8.18 1.27
C VAL A 5 -15.18 -8.99 0.50
N LEU A 6 -15.10 -10.32 0.54
CA LEU A 6 -16.03 -11.22 -0.14
C LEU A 6 -17.44 -11.18 0.46
N ALA A 7 -17.54 -11.10 1.80
CA ALA A 7 -18.82 -10.95 2.50
C ALA A 7 -19.47 -9.59 2.20
N LEU A 8 -18.68 -8.53 2.04
CA LEU A 8 -19.15 -7.20 1.67
C LEU A 8 -19.75 -7.14 0.27
N TYR A 9 -19.14 -7.78 -0.73
CA TYR A 9 -19.70 -7.83 -2.09
C TYR A 9 -21.00 -8.64 -2.18
N ILE A 10 -21.17 -9.66 -1.32
CA ILE A 10 -22.44 -10.40 -1.19
C ILE A 10 -23.51 -9.51 -0.55
N LEU A 11 -23.13 -8.64 0.39
CA LEU A 11 -24.04 -7.67 1.02
C LEU A 11 -24.42 -6.53 0.06
N GLU A 12 -23.51 -6.13 -0.85
CA GLU A 12 -23.74 -5.12 -1.88
C GLU A 12 -24.70 -5.61 -2.99
N ALA A 13 -24.80 -6.93 -3.18
CA ALA A 13 -25.81 -7.54 -4.04
C ALA A 13 -27.25 -7.51 -3.44
N LEU A 14 -27.39 -7.15 -2.15
CA LEU A 14 -28.70 -6.93 -1.52
C LEU A 14 -29.07 -5.43 -1.61
N PRO A 15 -30.26 -5.09 -2.15
CA PRO A 15 -30.64 -3.73 -2.51
C PRO A 15 -30.99 -2.81 -1.32
N ALA A 16 -30.50 -3.11 -0.11
CA ALA A 16 -31.01 -2.56 1.15
C ALA A 16 -30.01 -1.66 1.92
N ALA A 17 -28.83 -1.35 1.41
CA ALA A 17 -27.90 -0.47 2.11
C ALA A 17 -27.35 0.65 1.21
N ASN A 18 -27.75 1.89 1.49
CA ASN A 18 -27.13 3.14 1.00
C ASN A 18 -25.73 3.34 1.63
N VAL A 19 -24.87 2.33 1.56
CA VAL A 19 -23.48 2.40 2.01
C VAL A 19 -22.61 2.21 0.79
N SER A 20 -22.06 3.31 0.25
CA SER A 20 -21.12 3.27 -0.85
C SER A 20 -19.76 2.84 -0.32
N TYR A 21 -19.34 1.62 -0.65
CA TYR A 21 -18.01 1.12 -0.30
C TYR A 21 -16.99 1.60 -1.32
N MET A 22 -16.10 2.49 -0.88
CA MET A 22 -15.03 3.00 -1.72
C MET A 22 -13.78 2.13 -1.54
N THR A 23 -13.49 1.29 -2.54
CA THR A 23 -12.25 0.50 -2.59
C THR A 23 -11.06 1.38 -2.98
N ILE A 24 -9.84 0.99 -2.59
CA ILE A 24 -8.60 1.74 -2.91
C ILE A 24 -8.47 1.99 -4.42
N SER A 25 -8.79 0.99 -5.25
CA SER A 25 -8.78 1.14 -6.70
C SER A 25 -9.92 2.02 -7.22
N SER A 26 -11.09 2.04 -6.58
CA SER A 26 -12.14 3.00 -6.95
C SER A 26 -11.77 4.45 -6.62
N THR A 27 -10.96 4.67 -5.57
CA THR A 27 -10.43 6.00 -5.22
C THR A 27 -9.30 6.42 -6.14
N LEU A 28 -8.35 5.52 -6.40
CA LEU A 28 -7.15 5.81 -7.18
C LEU A 28 -7.36 5.68 -8.70
N TYR A 29 -8.28 4.86 -9.17
CA TYR A 29 -8.46 4.60 -10.61
C TYR A 29 -9.93 4.72 -11.02
N SER A 30 -10.65 5.70 -10.44
CA SER A 30 -12.09 5.92 -10.68
C SER A 30 -12.43 5.98 -12.17
N GLY A 31 -11.65 6.71 -12.98
CA GLY A 31 -11.85 6.80 -14.43
C GLY A 31 -11.78 5.46 -15.16
N TYR A 32 -10.91 4.54 -14.73
CA TYR A 32 -10.83 3.20 -15.29
C TYR A 32 -11.96 2.31 -14.77
N VAL A 33 -12.17 2.31 -13.45
CA VAL A 33 -13.13 1.45 -12.75
C VAL A 33 -14.57 1.72 -13.19
N ASN A 34 -14.91 2.99 -13.48
CA ASN A 34 -16.24 3.38 -13.94
C ASN A 34 -16.53 2.98 -15.39
N ASN A 35 -15.50 2.76 -16.21
CA ASN A 35 -15.64 2.38 -17.61
C ASN A 35 -15.39 0.88 -17.86
N ALA A 36 -14.89 0.15 -16.86
CA ALA A 36 -14.60 -1.28 -16.97
C ALA A 36 -15.86 -2.14 -16.80
N GLY A 37 -15.89 -3.28 -17.49
CA GLY A 37 -16.92 -4.30 -17.26
C GLY A 37 -16.84 -4.89 -15.83
N PRO A 38 -17.95 -5.43 -15.29
CA PRO A 38 -18.05 -5.83 -13.88
C PRO A 38 -17.00 -6.87 -13.46
N VAL A 39 -16.72 -7.84 -14.34
CA VAL A 39 -15.71 -8.89 -14.08
C VAL A 39 -14.29 -8.32 -14.02
N LEU A 40 -13.95 -7.44 -14.97
CA LEU A 40 -12.62 -6.83 -15.06
C LEU A 40 -12.36 -5.90 -13.87
N ARG A 41 -13.38 -5.16 -13.44
CA ARG A 41 -13.33 -4.33 -12.23
C ARG A 41 -13.00 -5.17 -10.99
N LEU A 42 -13.70 -6.27 -10.78
CA LEU A 42 -13.49 -7.15 -9.63
C LEU A 42 -12.06 -7.71 -9.61
N LEU A 43 -11.55 -8.17 -10.76
CA LEU A 43 -10.18 -8.68 -10.85
C LEU A 43 -9.14 -7.60 -10.51
N VAL A 44 -9.33 -6.37 -11.01
CA VAL A 44 -8.44 -5.24 -10.72
C VAL A 44 -8.45 -4.90 -9.24
N GLU A 45 -9.64 -4.82 -8.63
CA GLU A 45 -9.83 -4.57 -7.19
C GLU A 45 -9.13 -5.64 -6.33
N LEU A 46 -9.29 -6.92 -6.68
CA LEU A 46 -8.68 -8.04 -5.98
C LEU A 46 -7.15 -8.01 -6.08
N VAL A 47 -6.61 -7.84 -7.29
CA VAL A 47 -5.16 -7.88 -7.53
C VAL A 47 -4.47 -6.68 -6.88
N ILE A 48 -5.02 -5.47 -7.00
CA ILE A 48 -4.44 -4.29 -6.33
C ILE A 48 -4.47 -4.46 -4.82
N SER A 49 -5.59 -4.91 -4.25
CA SER A 49 -5.71 -5.10 -2.80
C SER A 49 -4.70 -6.14 -2.30
N PHE A 50 -4.54 -7.25 -3.02
CA PHE A 50 -3.53 -8.27 -2.72
C PHE A 50 -2.11 -7.69 -2.79
N LEU A 51 -1.76 -6.96 -3.85
CA LEU A 51 -0.43 -6.38 -4.02
C LEU A 51 -0.10 -5.34 -2.95
N VAL A 52 -1.07 -4.50 -2.57
CA VAL A 52 -0.89 -3.52 -1.48
C VAL A 52 -0.62 -4.25 -0.16
N MET A 53 -1.43 -5.26 0.18
CA MET A 53 -1.19 -6.07 1.38
C MET A 53 0.16 -6.78 1.34
N TYR A 54 0.55 -7.32 0.17
CA TYR A 54 1.81 -7.99 -0.03
C TYR A 54 3.00 -7.03 0.16
N VAL A 55 2.93 -5.80 -0.35
CA VAL A 55 3.95 -4.77 -0.10
C VAL A 55 4.10 -4.50 1.40
N PHE A 56 3.00 -4.31 2.14
CA PHE A 56 3.06 -4.13 3.59
C PHE A 56 3.66 -5.34 4.30
N PHE A 57 3.33 -6.56 3.86
CA PHE A 57 3.92 -7.78 4.39
C PHE A 57 5.44 -7.81 4.18
N VAL A 58 5.93 -7.52 2.97
CA VAL A 58 7.37 -7.54 2.66
C VAL A 58 8.11 -6.41 3.37
N VAL A 59 7.51 -5.22 3.52
CA VAL A 59 8.04 -4.13 4.34
C VAL A 59 8.14 -4.56 5.81
N GLY A 60 7.08 -5.14 6.37
CA GLY A 60 7.06 -5.65 7.73
C GLY A 60 8.11 -6.76 7.95
N TYR A 61 8.31 -7.62 6.96
CA TYR A 61 9.36 -8.63 6.98
C TYR A 61 10.76 -8.00 7.03
N LEU A 62 11.04 -6.98 6.21
CA LEU A 62 12.31 -6.25 6.24
C LEU A 62 12.53 -5.57 7.61
N ILE A 63 11.51 -4.89 8.14
CA ILE A 63 11.57 -4.26 9.47
C ILE A 63 11.86 -5.32 10.53
N SER A 64 11.25 -6.50 10.44
CA SER A 64 11.49 -7.61 11.36
C SER A 64 12.95 -8.07 11.31
N ILE A 65 13.53 -8.23 10.12
CA ILE A 65 14.96 -8.57 9.96
C ILE A 65 15.83 -7.50 10.63
N CYS A 66 15.57 -6.21 10.36
CA CYS A 66 16.28 -5.10 10.96
C CYS A 66 16.15 -5.10 12.49
N PHE A 67 14.95 -5.36 13.01
CA PHE A 67 14.67 -5.40 14.44
C PHE A 67 15.45 -6.53 15.12
N TYR A 68 15.34 -7.77 14.64
CA TYR A 68 15.99 -8.91 15.28
C TYR A 68 17.52 -8.81 15.29
N ARG A 69 18.09 -8.21 14.24
CA ARG A 69 19.54 -8.10 14.06
C ARG A 69 20.16 -6.84 14.64
N SER A 70 19.36 -5.84 14.96
CA SER A 70 19.87 -4.62 15.58
C SER A 70 20.39 -4.88 17.01
N PRO A 71 21.44 -4.15 17.45
CA PRO A 71 21.82 -4.14 18.86
C PRO A 71 20.70 -3.56 19.73
N LYS A 72 20.78 -3.74 21.06
CA LYS A 72 19.77 -3.25 22.03
C LYS A 72 19.25 -1.82 21.74
N PRO A 73 20.10 -0.80 21.51
CA PRO A 73 19.61 0.55 21.19
C PRO A 73 18.83 0.61 19.88
N GLY A 74 19.24 -0.13 18.84
CA GLY A 74 18.53 -0.16 17.56
C GLY A 74 17.16 -0.85 17.64
N LYS A 75 17.03 -1.90 18.47
CA LYS A 75 15.74 -2.53 18.76
C LYS A 75 14.76 -1.55 19.41
N ILE A 76 15.22 -0.82 20.41
CA ILE A 76 14.42 0.22 21.09
C ILE A 76 14.03 1.31 20.08
N GLY A 77 14.99 1.77 19.27
CA GLY A 77 14.76 2.75 18.22
C GLY A 77 13.70 2.32 17.22
N ILE A 78 13.71 1.07 16.75
CA ILE A 78 12.71 0.56 15.80
C ILE A 78 11.34 0.38 16.49
N ALA A 79 11.31 -0.22 17.69
CA ALA A 79 10.07 -0.49 18.42
C ALA A 79 9.30 0.77 18.81
N VAL A 80 10.01 1.83 19.19
CA VAL A 80 9.40 3.10 19.61
C VAL A 80 9.32 4.09 18.43
N GLY A 81 10.37 4.15 17.61
CA GLY A 81 10.47 5.11 16.52
C GLY A 81 9.50 4.84 15.38
N LEU A 82 9.22 3.59 15.04
CA LEU A 82 8.28 3.28 13.95
C LEU A 82 6.84 3.70 14.30
N PRO A 83 6.27 3.36 15.48
CA PRO A 83 4.97 3.91 15.90
C PRO A 83 4.96 5.43 15.98
N LEU A 84 6.01 6.06 16.53
CA LEU A 84 6.10 7.52 16.59
C LEU A 84 6.14 8.16 15.21
N LEU A 85 6.84 7.56 14.23
CA LEU A 85 6.87 8.05 12.87
C LEU A 85 5.51 7.95 12.20
N VAL A 86 4.80 6.84 12.36
CA VAL A 86 3.49 6.62 11.73
C VAL A 86 2.39 7.46 12.38
N VAL A 87 2.34 7.51 13.71
CA VAL A 87 1.26 8.16 14.46
C VAL A 87 1.53 9.64 14.72
N GLY A 88 2.79 10.02 14.94
CA GLY A 88 3.18 11.41 15.21
C GLY A 88 3.85 12.07 14.01
N GLY A 89 4.87 11.43 13.45
CA GLY A 89 5.71 11.99 12.38
C GLY A 89 4.92 12.30 11.11
N MET A 90 4.09 11.39 10.64
CA MET A 90 3.28 11.58 9.43
C MET A 90 2.27 12.74 9.57
N PRO A 91 1.45 12.85 10.64
CA PRO A 91 0.60 14.01 10.85
C PRO A 91 1.37 15.32 10.98
N VAL A 92 2.50 15.32 11.69
CA VAL A 92 3.35 16.53 11.83
C VAL A 92 3.90 16.95 10.47
N LEU A 93 4.39 16.03 9.65
CA LEU A 93 4.83 16.33 8.28
C LEU A 93 3.70 16.91 7.44
N MET A 94 2.49 16.36 7.57
CA MET A 94 1.31 16.84 6.85
C MET A 94 0.91 18.27 7.24
N VAL A 95 1.01 18.64 8.52
CA VAL A 95 0.58 19.95 9.03
C VAL A 95 1.69 21.00 8.98
N ALA A 96 2.90 20.64 9.41
CA ALA A 96 4.03 21.57 9.50
C ALA A 96 4.75 21.77 8.17
N PHE A 97 4.72 20.76 7.28
CA PHE A 97 5.38 20.80 5.97
C PHE A 97 4.45 20.32 4.84
N PRO A 98 3.28 20.97 4.66
CA PRO A 98 2.24 20.50 3.77
C PRO A 98 2.70 20.40 2.32
N GLU A 99 3.56 21.31 1.86
CA GLU A 99 4.11 21.28 0.49
C GLU A 99 5.02 20.07 0.26
N VAL A 100 5.85 19.72 1.24
CA VAL A 100 6.76 18.57 1.17
C VAL A 100 5.95 17.29 1.16
N PHE A 101 4.96 17.19 2.05
CA PHE A 101 4.06 16.05 2.11
C PHE A 101 3.25 15.89 0.81
N ALA A 102 2.71 16.99 0.27
CA ALA A 102 1.97 16.97 -0.98
C ALA A 102 2.84 16.53 -2.16
N ARG A 103 4.10 17.00 -2.25
CA ARG A 103 5.06 16.55 -3.28
C ARG A 103 5.44 15.08 -3.13
N LEU A 104 5.63 14.61 -1.91
CA LEU A 104 5.93 13.20 -1.64
C LEU A 104 4.75 12.32 -2.06
N MET A 105 3.53 12.72 -1.70
CA MET A 105 2.32 12.00 -2.05
C MET A 105 2.06 12.03 -3.56
N SER A 106 2.25 13.20 -4.22
CA SER A 106 2.08 13.30 -5.67
C SER A 106 3.10 12.47 -6.44
N PHE A 107 4.35 12.39 -5.95
CA PHE A 107 5.36 11.51 -6.51
C PHE A 107 5.00 10.03 -6.36
N PHE A 108 4.51 9.62 -5.18
CA PHE A 108 4.06 8.26 -4.94
C PHE A 108 2.90 7.88 -5.86
N LEU A 109 1.90 8.74 -5.96
CA LEU A 109 0.75 8.57 -6.87
C LEU A 109 1.20 8.52 -8.34
N PHE A 110 2.09 9.43 -8.75
CA PHE A 110 2.64 9.45 -10.10
C PHE A 110 3.31 8.13 -10.48
N ILE A 111 4.16 7.58 -9.60
CA ILE A 111 4.80 6.28 -9.84
C ILE A 111 3.75 5.18 -9.97
N MET A 112 2.71 5.18 -9.14
CA MET A 112 1.60 4.22 -9.25
C MET A 112 0.77 4.37 -10.54
N GLY A 113 1.11 5.31 -11.43
CA GLY A 113 0.38 5.53 -12.68
C GLY A 113 -0.86 6.41 -12.51
N TYR A 114 -0.90 7.18 -11.41
CA TYR A 114 -1.90 8.22 -11.16
C TYR A 114 -1.33 9.57 -11.62
N SER A 115 -1.39 9.84 -12.93
CA SER A 115 -0.97 11.15 -13.46
C SER A 115 -2.13 12.12 -13.69
N ASP A 116 -3.37 11.61 -13.81
CA ASP A 116 -4.60 12.39 -13.98
C ASP A 116 -5.80 11.57 -13.47
N THR A 117 -6.68 12.20 -12.68
CA THR A 117 -7.83 11.57 -12.02
C THR A 117 -8.75 10.78 -12.99
N SER A 118 -8.77 11.17 -14.26
CA SER A 118 -9.61 10.58 -15.31
C SER A 118 -8.89 9.58 -16.23
N ARG A 119 -7.56 9.42 -16.10
CA ARG A 119 -6.74 8.56 -16.99
C ARG A 119 -5.80 7.60 -16.26
N GLY A 120 -5.89 7.51 -14.92
CA GLY A 120 -5.08 6.59 -14.14
C GLY A 120 -5.22 5.14 -14.63
N ASN A 121 -4.08 4.45 -14.80
CA ASN A 121 -4.06 3.07 -15.27
C ASN A 121 -3.69 2.11 -14.12
N PRO A 122 -4.63 1.26 -13.66
CA PRO A 122 -4.39 0.35 -12.54
C PRO A 122 -3.28 -0.67 -12.81
N PHE A 123 -3.02 -1.03 -14.07
CA PHE A 123 -1.96 -1.98 -14.43
C PHE A 123 -0.57 -1.40 -14.20
N ILE A 124 -0.39 -0.08 -14.38
CA ILE A 124 0.86 0.60 -14.00
C ILE A 124 1.04 0.51 -12.48
N GLY A 125 -0.03 0.74 -11.72
CA GLY A 125 -0.06 0.53 -10.27
C GLY A 125 0.34 -0.90 -9.88
N MET A 126 -0.17 -1.91 -10.57
CA MET A 126 0.18 -3.32 -10.30
C MET A 126 1.66 -3.59 -10.56
N VAL A 127 2.20 -3.12 -11.69
CA VAL A 127 3.62 -3.30 -12.03
C VAL A 127 4.51 -2.61 -11.01
N THR A 128 4.18 -1.38 -10.62
CA THR A 128 4.99 -0.60 -9.67
C THR A 128 5.00 -1.21 -8.28
N LEU A 129 3.86 -1.69 -7.76
CA LEU A 129 3.79 -2.44 -6.50
C LEU A 129 4.61 -3.74 -6.58
N THR A 130 4.55 -4.44 -7.72
CA THR A 130 5.32 -5.67 -7.92
C THR A 130 6.83 -5.37 -7.91
N VAL A 131 7.28 -4.38 -8.67
CA VAL A 131 8.70 -3.97 -8.71
C VAL A 131 9.17 -3.52 -7.32
N LEU A 132 8.37 -2.71 -6.63
CA LEU A 132 8.68 -2.26 -5.27
C LEU A 132 8.80 -3.46 -4.31
N SER A 133 7.87 -4.41 -4.38
CA SER A 133 7.94 -5.62 -3.56
C SER A 133 9.21 -6.43 -3.83
N LEU A 134 9.61 -6.58 -5.10
CA LEU A 134 10.84 -7.28 -5.49
C LEU A 134 12.10 -6.58 -4.98
N VAL A 135 12.14 -5.25 -5.04
CA VAL A 135 13.25 -4.45 -4.50
C VAL A 135 13.39 -4.68 -2.99
N ILE A 136 12.29 -4.60 -2.24
CA ILE A 136 12.31 -4.79 -0.78
C ILE A 136 12.63 -6.25 -0.42
N SER A 137 12.10 -7.23 -1.15
CA SER A 137 12.48 -8.64 -1.00
C SER A 137 13.96 -8.87 -1.30
N GLY A 138 14.51 -8.21 -2.33
CA GLY A 138 15.93 -8.26 -2.66
C GLY A 138 16.81 -7.65 -1.56
N LEU A 139 16.40 -6.52 -0.99
CA LEU A 139 17.06 -5.92 0.18
C LEU A 139 16.97 -6.83 1.40
N SER A 140 15.81 -7.44 1.65
CA SER A 140 15.60 -8.42 2.72
C SER A 140 16.52 -9.63 2.56
N TYR A 141 16.62 -10.18 1.35
CA TYR A 141 17.51 -11.31 1.05
C TYR A 141 18.98 -10.94 1.27
N ARG A 142 19.41 -9.76 0.81
CA ARG A 142 20.78 -9.27 1.04
C ARG A 142 21.06 -9.03 2.51
N ALA A 143 20.11 -8.42 3.23
CA ALA A 143 20.23 -8.24 4.66
C ALA A 143 20.45 -9.61 5.31
N VAL A 144 19.58 -10.60 5.03
CA VAL A 144 19.68 -11.97 5.56
C VAL A 144 21.03 -12.61 5.24
N LYS A 145 21.43 -12.66 3.96
CA LYS A 145 22.65 -13.32 3.47
C LYS A 145 23.94 -12.63 3.91
N GLY A 146 23.95 -11.30 3.98
CA GLY A 146 25.10 -10.51 4.42
C GLY A 146 25.46 -10.72 5.89
N ALA A 147 24.62 -11.42 6.65
CA ALA A 147 24.95 -11.92 7.98
C ALA A 147 25.17 -13.44 7.93
N GLN A 148 26.14 -13.89 7.12
CA GLN A 148 26.78 -15.17 7.39
C GLN A 148 27.36 -15.09 8.82
N ILE A 149 27.01 -16.10 9.62
CA ILE A 149 27.37 -16.27 11.03
C ILE A 149 28.88 -16.50 11.15
#